data_AF-A0A420ZB20-F1
#
_entry.id   AF-A0A420ZB20-F1
#
_cell.length_a   1.000
_cell.length_b   1.000
_cell.length_c   1.000
_cell.angle_alpha   90.00
_cell.angle_beta   90.00
_cell.angle_gamma   90.00
#
_symmetry.space_group_name_H-M   'P 1'
#
loop_
_entity.id
_entity.type
_entity.pdbx_description
1 polymer ?
#
loop_
_entity_poly.entity_id
_entity_poly.type
_entity_poly.pdbx_seq_one_letter_code
_entity_poly.pdbx_strand_id
1 'polypeptide(L)'
;TLSFIPQLKDVAEIILYHHEDYSGTGFPYKLKGEDIPFGARILRIADSFDNLTNPCSQSLSKLRMDEAYRKLEEDTVKIYDQNIVRKFRDVLDSLKMSIKEKKRVVQLLPEDLKAGMVIAEDIKTSSGILIFKKDEAVNSNMLSRMHEYIKIDPIRGKISVYVK
;
A
#
# COMPACT_ATOMS: atom_id res chain seq x y z
N THR A 1 -28.62 12.21 8.38
CA THR A 1 -27.27 11.70 8.74
C THR A 1 -27.31 10.18 8.75
N LEU A 2 -26.19 9.49 8.50
CA LEU A 2 -26.11 8.03 8.29
C LEU A 2 -26.81 7.16 9.37
N SER A 3 -27.03 7.71 10.57
CA SER A 3 -27.78 7.09 11.68
C SER A 3 -29.23 6.73 11.37
N PHE A 4 -29.85 7.30 10.34
CA PHE A 4 -31.22 6.95 9.92
C PHE A 4 -31.30 5.65 9.11
N ILE A 5 -30.16 5.06 8.74
CA ILE A 5 -30.08 3.74 8.11
C ILE A 5 -29.67 2.76 9.22
N PRO A 6 -30.57 1.90 9.71
CA PRO A 6 -30.31 1.05 10.88
C PRO A 6 -29.04 0.20 10.77
N GLN A 7 -28.74 -0.28 9.56
CA GLN A 7 -27.54 -1.09 9.29
C GLN A 7 -26.22 -0.30 9.39
N LEU A 8 -26.27 1.03 9.40
CA LEU A 8 -25.08 1.91 9.42
C LEU A 8 -24.90 2.61 10.75
N LYS A 9 -25.65 2.23 11.79
CA LYS A 9 -25.58 2.89 13.10
C LYS A 9 -24.16 2.87 13.68
N ASP A 10 -23.51 1.70 13.69
CA ASP A 10 -22.15 1.55 14.24
C ASP A 10 -21.13 2.36 13.43
N VAL A 11 -21.28 2.39 12.11
CA VAL A 11 -20.44 3.20 11.21
C VAL A 11 -20.64 4.69 11.48
N ALA A 12 -21.89 5.11 11.71
CA ALA A 12 -22.20 6.50 12.02
C ALA A 12 -21.55 6.94 13.34
N GLU A 13 -21.51 6.07 14.36
CA GLU A 13 -20.80 6.34 15.60
C GLU A 13 -19.29 6.45 15.38
N ILE A 14 -18.69 5.53 14.62
CA ILE A 14 -17.27 5.61 14.27
C ILE A 14 -16.92 6.95 13.61
N ILE A 15 -17.72 7.37 12.62
CA ILE A 15 -17.52 8.64 11.91
C ILE A 15 -17.80 9.84 12.83
N LEU A 16 -18.75 9.75 13.75
CA LEU A 16 -19.06 10.87 14.64
C LEU A 16 -17.90 11.16 15.61
N TYR A 17 -17.24 10.12 16.12
CA TYR A 17 -16.26 10.23 17.20
C TYR A 17 -14.80 10.13 16.75
N HIS A 18 -14.51 9.96 15.45
CA HIS A 18 -13.12 9.80 14.97
C HIS A 18 -12.23 11.05 15.10
N HIS A 19 -12.74 12.18 15.59
CA HIS A 19 -11.95 13.37 15.95
C HIS A 19 -11.79 13.55 17.47
N GLU A 20 -12.30 12.62 18.27
CA GLU A 20 -11.99 12.55 19.69
C GLU A 20 -10.52 12.16 19.89
N ASP A 21 -9.89 12.75 20.90
CA ASP A 21 -8.52 12.44 21.30
C ASP A 21 -8.57 11.56 22.54
N TYR A 22 -7.65 10.61 22.67
CA TYR A 22 -7.62 9.66 23.79
C TYR A 22 -7.56 10.35 25.18
N SER A 23 -6.95 11.54 25.26
CA SER A 23 -6.91 12.37 26.48
C SER A 23 -8.17 13.21 26.73
N GLY A 24 -9.11 13.26 25.80
CA GLY A 24 -10.36 14.06 25.83
C GLY A 24 -10.20 15.52 25.49
N THR A 25 -9.13 15.89 24.77
CA THR A 25 -8.95 17.23 24.20
C THR A 25 -9.62 17.39 22.83
N GLY A 26 -10.05 16.28 22.23
CA GLY A 26 -10.69 16.25 20.92
C GLY A 26 -12.14 16.74 20.94
N PHE A 27 -12.84 16.48 19.85
CA PHE A 27 -14.20 16.97 19.64
C PHE A 27 -15.03 15.90 18.89
N PRO A 28 -16.38 15.96 18.95
CA PRO A 28 -17.22 17.03 19.49
C PRO A 28 -17.62 16.93 20.98
N TYR A 29 -17.51 15.75 21.59
CA TYR A 29 -18.04 15.46 22.92
C TYR A 29 -16.96 15.33 24.01
N LYS A 30 -15.67 15.35 23.63
CA LYS A 30 -14.53 15.28 24.56
C LYS A 30 -14.48 13.96 25.34
N LEU A 31 -14.83 12.87 24.66
CA LEU A 31 -14.75 11.52 25.20
C LEU A 31 -13.30 11.16 25.53
N LYS A 32 -13.09 10.28 26.51
CA LYS A 32 -11.76 9.93 27.02
C LYS A 32 -11.52 8.44 27.00
N GLY A 33 -10.30 8.06 26.64
CA GLY A 33 -9.84 6.69 26.70
C GLY A 33 -10.76 5.72 25.96
N GLU A 34 -11.29 4.75 26.69
CA GLU A 34 -12.12 3.68 26.15
C GLU A 34 -13.59 4.08 25.93
N ASP A 35 -14.01 5.26 26.40
CA ASP A 35 -15.33 5.82 26.09
C ASP A 35 -15.45 6.17 24.60
N ILE A 36 -14.31 6.34 23.91
CA ILE A 36 -14.25 6.52 22.46
C ILE A 36 -14.47 5.15 21.80
N PRO A 37 -15.44 4.99 20.89
CA PRO A 37 -15.69 3.73 20.20
C PRO A 37 -14.42 3.18 19.57
N PHE A 38 -14.21 1.87 19.70
CA PHE A 38 -12.98 1.22 19.25
C PHE A 38 -12.66 1.50 17.78
N GLY A 39 -13.67 1.45 16.91
CA GLY A 39 -13.50 1.78 15.49
C GLY A 39 -13.12 3.25 15.24
N ALA A 40 -13.60 4.19 16.07
CA ALA A 40 -13.21 5.60 15.98
C ALA A 40 -11.74 5.80 16.37
N ARG A 41 -11.25 5.09 17.40
CA ARG A 41 -9.83 5.12 17.79
C ARG A 41 -8.91 4.58 16.68
N ILE A 42 -9.32 3.52 15.99
CA ILE A 42 -8.59 3.00 14.81
C ILE A 42 -8.61 4.03 13.68
N LEU A 43 -9.80 4.56 13.35
CA LEU A 43 -9.97 5.49 12.24
C LEU A 43 -9.16 6.79 12.45
N ARG A 44 -9.09 7.30 13.68
CA ARG A 44 -8.28 8.47 14.05
C ARG A 44 -6.79 8.28 13.69
N ILE A 45 -6.25 7.09 13.96
CA ILE A 45 -4.85 6.75 13.65
C ILE A 45 -4.67 6.60 12.14
N ALA A 46 -5.59 5.90 11.47
CA ALA A 46 -5.53 5.69 10.01
C ALA A 46 -5.60 7.01 9.22
N ASP A 47 -6.53 7.89 9.59
CA ASP A 47 -6.70 9.23 9.00
C ASP A 47 -5.45 10.09 9.20
N SER A 48 -4.88 10.08 10.42
CA SER A 48 -3.64 10.83 10.70
C SER A 48 -2.46 10.28 9.91
N PHE A 49 -2.31 8.96 9.80
CA PHE A 49 -1.26 8.33 9.03
C PHE A 49 -1.36 8.64 7.54
N ASP A 50 -2.57 8.58 6.98
CA ASP A 50 -2.81 8.91 5.58
C ASP A 50 -2.48 10.38 5.30
N ASN A 51 -2.93 11.30 6.15
CA ASN A 51 -2.60 12.72 6.02
C ASN A 51 -1.08 13.00 6.07
N LEU A 52 -0.31 12.23 6.85
CA LEU A 52 1.16 12.36 6.91
C LEU A 52 1.86 11.77 5.69
N THR A 53 1.33 10.70 5.11
CA THR A 53 1.97 9.97 3.99
C THR A 53 1.41 10.34 2.61
N ASN A 54 0.24 10.93 2.55
CA ASN A 54 -0.47 11.38 1.35
C ASN A 54 -1.16 12.74 1.62
N PRO A 55 -0.38 13.79 1.92
CA PRO A 55 -0.96 15.08 2.27
C PRO A 55 -1.78 15.65 1.11
N CYS A 56 -2.99 16.13 1.41
CA CYS A 56 -3.87 16.80 0.44
C CYS A 56 -3.32 18.15 -0.07
N SER A 57 -2.42 18.79 0.68
CA SER A 57 -1.82 20.08 0.31
C SER A 57 -0.38 19.90 -0.17
N GLN A 58 -0.06 20.51 -1.31
CA GLN A 58 1.30 20.53 -1.86
C GLN A 58 2.33 21.24 -0.96
N SER A 59 1.86 22.07 -0.01
CA SER A 59 2.73 22.75 0.94
C SER A 59 3.27 21.82 2.04
N LEU A 60 2.72 20.62 2.20
CA LEU A 60 3.15 19.67 3.22
C LEU A 60 4.13 18.66 2.61
N SER A 61 5.24 18.40 3.31
CA SER A 61 6.17 17.36 2.91
C SER A 61 5.59 15.99 3.20
N LYS A 62 5.47 15.17 2.16
CA LYS A 62 5.11 13.76 2.28
C LYS A 62 6.16 13.04 3.11
N LEU A 63 5.73 12.40 4.20
CA LEU A 63 6.60 11.59 5.03
C LEU A 63 6.70 10.15 4.51
N ARG A 64 7.84 9.51 4.80
CA ARG A 64 7.96 8.06 4.63
C ARG A 64 7.11 7.36 5.68
N MET A 65 6.66 6.14 5.38
CA MET A 65 5.82 5.36 6.30
C MET A 65 6.44 5.21 7.70
N ASP A 66 7.76 5.01 7.79
CA ASP A 66 8.47 4.90 9.07
C ASP A 66 8.58 6.23 9.83
N GLU A 67 8.62 7.36 9.13
CA GLU A 67 8.61 8.69 9.74
C GLU A 67 7.21 9.05 10.24
N ALA A 68 6.18 8.74 9.44
CA ALA A 68 4.80 8.92 9.84
C ALA A 68 4.45 8.08 11.07
N TYR A 69 4.89 6.82 11.14
CA TYR A 69 4.71 5.99 12.33
C TYR A 69 5.37 6.61 13.57
N ARG A 70 6.63 7.08 13.46
CA ARG A 70 7.32 7.72 14.60
C ARG A 70 6.58 8.96 15.12
N LYS A 71 6.00 9.78 14.23
CA LYS A 71 5.14 10.90 14.65
C LYS A 71 3.90 10.45 15.43
N LEU A 72 3.29 9.33 15.04
CA LEU A 72 2.14 8.75 15.77
C LEU A 72 2.54 8.19 17.14
N GLU A 73 3.78 7.75 17.28
CA GLU A 73 4.30 7.15 18.52
C GLU A 73 4.81 8.19 19.52
N GLU A 74 5.52 9.23 19.06
CA GLU A 74 6.25 10.15 19.94
C GLU A 74 5.48 11.47 20.18
N ASP A 75 5.03 12.13 19.10
CA ASP A 75 4.52 13.51 19.17
C ASP A 75 3.06 13.61 19.62
N THR A 76 2.39 12.47 19.79
CA THR A 76 0.92 12.39 19.80
C THR A 76 0.37 11.37 20.80
N VAL A 77 1.17 11.02 21.82
CA VAL A 77 0.82 10.04 22.86
C VAL A 77 -0.54 10.32 23.51
N LYS A 78 -0.91 11.59 23.66
CA LYS A 78 -2.18 12.03 24.27
C LYS A 78 -3.38 12.00 23.31
N ILE A 79 -3.14 11.86 22.02
CA ILE A 79 -4.15 11.88 20.96
C ILE A 79 -4.63 10.47 20.67
N TYR A 80 -3.71 9.50 20.66
CA TYR A 80 -3.99 8.14 20.21
C TYR A 80 -3.97 7.11 21.33
N ASP A 81 -4.77 6.06 21.16
CA ASP A 81 -4.66 4.83 21.94
C ASP A 81 -3.33 4.12 21.60
N GLN A 82 -2.41 4.11 22.56
CA GLN A 82 -1.07 3.56 22.37
C GLN A 82 -1.05 2.05 22.12
N ASN A 83 -2.07 1.32 22.56
CA ASN A 83 -2.18 -0.10 22.26
C ASN A 83 -2.48 -0.32 20.78
N ILE A 84 -3.29 0.55 20.18
CA ILE A 84 -3.62 0.50 18.75
C ILE A 84 -2.43 0.99 17.92
N VAL A 85 -1.73 2.05 18.34
CA VAL A 85 -0.52 2.52 17.65
C VAL A 85 0.52 1.41 17.55
N ARG A 86 0.78 0.67 18.64
CA ARG A 86 1.71 -0.47 18.61
C ARG A 86 1.26 -1.56 17.63
N LYS A 87 -0.02 -1.97 17.67
CA LYS A 87 -0.54 -2.96 16.72
C LYS A 87 -0.53 -2.48 15.27
N PHE A 88 -0.68 -1.17 15.06
CA PHE A 88 -0.60 -0.57 13.73
C PHE A 88 0.78 -0.79 13.11
N ARG A 89 1.86 -0.79 13.92
CA ARG A 89 3.21 -1.15 13.46
C ARG A 89 3.25 -2.54 12.82
N ASP A 90 2.68 -3.53 13.50
CA ASP A 90 2.67 -4.91 13.04
C ASP A 90 1.96 -5.03 11.68
N VAL A 91 0.85 -4.32 11.51
CA VAL A 91 0.11 -4.25 10.24
C VAL A 91 0.96 -3.60 9.15
N LEU A 92 1.66 -2.51 9.45
CA LEU A 92 2.56 -1.85 8.48
C LEU A 92 3.70 -2.77 8.04
N ASP A 93 4.29 -3.52 8.97
CA ASP A 93 5.38 -4.45 8.65
C ASP A 93 4.88 -5.64 7.84
N SER A 94 3.69 -6.17 8.17
CA SER A 94 3.03 -7.21 7.35
C SER A 94 2.74 -6.71 5.93
N LEU A 95 2.30 -5.46 5.76
CA LEU A 95 2.06 -4.86 4.44
C LEU A 95 3.36 -4.73 3.65
N LYS A 96 4.44 -4.23 4.29
CA LYS A 96 5.77 -4.14 3.65
C LYS A 96 6.26 -5.50 3.20
N MET A 97 6.09 -6.54 4.03
CA MET A 97 6.47 -7.91 3.68
C MET A 97 5.66 -8.44 2.50
N SER A 98 4.33 -8.27 2.49
CA SER A 98 3.50 -8.68 1.36
C SER A 98 3.86 -7.93 0.06
N ILE A 99 4.18 -6.64 0.14
CA ILE A 99 4.65 -5.85 -1.02
C ILE A 99 6.01 -6.37 -1.49
N LYS A 100 6.93 -6.70 -0.58
CA LYS A 100 8.24 -7.26 -0.91
C LYS A 100 8.14 -8.66 -1.52
N GLU A 101 7.22 -9.48 -1.03
CA GLU A 101 6.92 -10.80 -1.57
C GLU A 101 6.32 -10.71 -2.97
N LYS A 102 5.31 -9.84 -3.18
CA LYS A 102 4.77 -9.56 -4.53
C LYS A 102 5.82 -9.00 -5.49
N LYS A 103 6.83 -8.31 -4.96
CA LYS A 103 7.99 -7.79 -5.72
C LYS A 103 9.18 -8.74 -5.75
N ARG A 104 9.06 -10.02 -5.34
CA ARG A 104 10.14 -10.99 -5.55
C ARG A 104 10.36 -11.14 -7.04
N VAL A 105 11.47 -10.60 -7.52
CA VAL A 105 11.87 -10.69 -8.91
C VAL A 105 12.87 -11.84 -9.05
N VAL A 106 12.63 -12.73 -10.00
CA VAL A 106 13.62 -13.69 -10.46
C VAL A 106 14.09 -13.29 -11.85
N GLN A 107 15.39 -13.42 -12.06
CA GLN A 107 16.00 -13.22 -13.37
C GLN A 107 16.08 -14.56 -14.10
N LEU A 108 15.49 -14.61 -15.29
CA LEU A 108 15.42 -15.78 -16.15
C LEU A 108 16.12 -15.51 -17.48
N LEU A 109 16.52 -16.56 -18.19
CA LEU A 109 16.87 -16.42 -19.61
C LEU A 109 15.59 -16.24 -20.43
N PRO A 110 15.65 -15.59 -21.61
CA PRO A 110 14.47 -15.44 -22.48
C PRO A 110 13.76 -16.76 -22.83
N GLU A 111 14.52 -17.84 -22.88
CA GLU A 111 14.07 -19.19 -23.20
C GLU A 111 13.24 -19.82 -22.07
N ASP A 112 13.47 -19.38 -20.82
CA ASP A 112 12.81 -19.91 -19.62
C ASP A 112 11.48 -19.19 -19.33
N LEU A 113 11.12 -18.18 -20.13
CA LEU A 113 9.88 -17.40 -19.94
C LEU A 113 8.66 -18.25 -20.31
N LYS A 114 7.72 -18.40 -19.36
CA LYS A 114 6.50 -19.22 -19.54
C LYS A 114 5.23 -18.38 -19.47
N ALA A 115 4.18 -18.86 -20.13
CA ALA A 115 2.86 -18.25 -20.05
C ALA A 115 2.35 -18.26 -18.61
N GLY A 116 1.72 -17.18 -18.19
CA GLY A 116 1.26 -16.96 -16.81
C GLY A 116 2.27 -16.25 -15.91
N MET A 117 3.51 -16.06 -16.33
CA MET A 117 4.48 -15.18 -15.65
C MET A 117 4.11 -13.71 -15.86
N VAL A 118 4.51 -12.85 -14.93
CA VAL A 118 4.30 -11.39 -15.02
C VAL A 118 5.64 -10.68 -15.08
N ILE A 119 5.78 -9.77 -16.04
CA ILE A 119 7.03 -9.05 -16.29
C ILE A 119 7.27 -7.99 -15.21
N ALA A 120 8.44 -8.00 -14.60
CA ALA A 120 8.79 -7.07 -13.51
C ALA A 120 9.44 -5.76 -14.00
N GLU A 121 10.03 -5.76 -15.20
CA GLU A 121 10.70 -4.62 -15.82
C GLU A 121 10.50 -4.65 -17.34
N ASP A 122 10.43 -3.49 -17.99
CA ASP A 122 10.27 -3.39 -19.44
C ASP A 122 11.34 -4.22 -20.18
N ILE A 123 10.89 -5.08 -21.11
CA ILE A 123 11.78 -5.93 -21.92
C ILE A 123 11.94 -5.31 -23.28
N LYS A 124 13.19 -5.03 -23.65
CA LYS A 124 13.54 -4.44 -24.95
C LYS A 124 14.55 -5.30 -25.70
N THR A 125 14.48 -5.27 -27.02
CA THR A 125 15.51 -5.87 -27.88
C THR A 125 16.82 -5.08 -27.83
N SER A 126 17.87 -5.60 -28.44
CA SER A 126 19.16 -4.93 -28.53
C SER A 126 19.13 -3.61 -29.31
N SER A 127 18.18 -3.46 -30.26
CA SER A 127 17.89 -2.20 -30.97
C SER A 127 16.99 -1.23 -30.20
N GLY A 128 16.40 -1.64 -29.08
CA GLY A 128 15.57 -0.80 -28.20
C GLY A 128 14.05 -0.92 -28.42
N ILE A 129 13.59 -1.87 -29.24
CA ILE A 129 12.16 -2.13 -29.45
C ILE A 129 11.57 -2.79 -28.19
N LEU A 130 10.46 -2.25 -27.68
CA LEU A 130 9.74 -2.80 -26.53
C LEU A 130 8.97 -4.06 -26.93
N ILE A 131 9.25 -5.18 -26.28
CA ILE A 131 8.55 -6.46 -26.49
C ILE A 131 7.47 -6.67 -25.44
N PHE A 132 7.79 -6.40 -24.17
CA PHE A 132 6.86 -6.48 -23.06
C PHE A 132 6.99 -5.24 -22.18
N LYS A 133 5.86 -4.76 -21.68
CA LYS A 133 5.80 -3.70 -20.68
C LYS A 133 5.88 -4.30 -19.28
N LYS A 134 6.43 -3.55 -18.34
CA LYS A 134 6.31 -3.85 -16.92
C LYS A 134 4.84 -4.09 -16.52
N ASP A 135 4.63 -5.05 -15.62
CA ASP A 135 3.35 -5.52 -15.09
C ASP A 135 2.46 -6.25 -16.12
N GLU A 136 3.00 -6.58 -17.30
CA GLU A 136 2.29 -7.32 -18.34
C GLU A 136 2.32 -8.83 -18.07
N ALA A 137 1.16 -9.48 -18.14
CA ALA A 137 1.03 -10.93 -18.00
C ALA A 137 1.32 -11.62 -19.33
N VAL A 138 2.28 -12.53 -19.32
CA VAL A 138 2.73 -13.25 -20.52
C VAL A 138 1.69 -14.28 -20.93
N ASN A 139 1.22 -14.22 -22.17
CA ASN A 139 0.37 -15.26 -22.78
C ASN A 139 1.12 -16.04 -23.88
N SER A 140 0.53 -17.15 -24.32
CA SER A 140 1.13 -18.06 -25.31
C SER A 140 1.40 -17.38 -26.66
N ASN A 141 0.47 -16.55 -27.15
CA ASN A 141 0.63 -15.84 -28.42
C ASN A 141 1.78 -14.83 -28.37
N MET A 142 1.94 -14.13 -27.24
CA MET A 142 3.04 -13.19 -27.02
C MET A 142 4.39 -13.90 -26.99
N LEU A 143 4.47 -15.09 -26.37
CA LEU A 143 5.69 -15.91 -26.39
C LEU A 143 6.04 -16.34 -27.81
N SER A 144 5.09 -16.84 -28.59
CA SER A 144 5.35 -17.25 -29.98
C SER A 144 5.92 -16.10 -30.80
N ARG A 145 5.29 -14.92 -30.72
CA ARG A 145 5.79 -13.70 -31.37
C ARG A 145 7.19 -13.32 -30.89
N MET A 146 7.41 -13.31 -29.58
CA MET A 146 8.72 -13.01 -29.01
C MET A 146 9.81 -13.94 -29.58
N HIS A 147 9.58 -15.24 -29.66
CA HIS A 147 10.57 -16.20 -30.19
C HIS A 147 10.90 -15.96 -31.66
N GLU A 148 9.95 -15.48 -32.46
CA GLU A 148 10.21 -15.06 -33.85
C GLU A 148 11.06 -13.80 -33.89
N TYR A 149 10.74 -12.80 -33.07
CA TYR A 149 11.47 -11.53 -33.00
C TYR A 149 12.92 -11.69 -32.51
N ILE A 150 13.15 -12.53 -31.49
CA ILE A 150 14.49 -12.74 -30.89
C ILE A 150 15.49 -13.32 -31.91
N LYS A 151 15.03 -14.09 -32.90
CA LYS A 151 15.88 -14.61 -33.97
C LYS A 151 16.47 -13.51 -34.85
N ILE A 152 15.76 -12.39 -34.97
CA ILE A 152 16.13 -11.25 -35.82
C ILE A 152 16.86 -10.19 -34.98
N ASP A 153 16.38 -9.91 -33.78
CA ASP A 153 16.95 -8.93 -32.86
C ASP A 153 16.89 -9.43 -31.42
N PRO A 154 18.02 -9.88 -30.84
CA PRO A 154 18.03 -10.55 -29.55
C PRO A 154 17.73 -9.59 -28.38
N ILE A 155 17.13 -10.13 -27.31
CA ILE A 155 16.98 -9.42 -26.04
C ILE A 155 18.34 -9.30 -25.35
N ARG A 156 18.63 -8.13 -24.77
CA ARG A 156 19.84 -7.94 -23.97
C ARG A 156 19.65 -8.47 -22.55
N GLY A 157 20.46 -9.47 -22.19
CA GLY A 157 20.59 -9.92 -20.81
C GLY A 157 19.42 -10.78 -20.32
N LYS A 158 19.24 -10.81 -19.01
CA LYS A 158 18.22 -11.61 -18.33
C LYS A 158 16.89 -10.86 -18.24
N ILE A 159 15.79 -11.60 -18.20
CA ILE A 159 14.44 -11.08 -18.04
C ILE A 159 14.04 -11.14 -16.56
N SER A 160 13.52 -10.04 -16.04
CA SER A 160 12.99 -9.91 -14.68
C SER A 160 11.50 -10.27 -14.65
N VAL A 161 11.10 -11.28 -13.87
CA VAL A 161 9.68 -11.66 -13.67
C VAL A 161 9.30 -11.69 -12.20
N TYR A 162 8.04 -11.38 -11.88
CA TYR A 162 7.50 -11.56 -10.53
C TYR A 162 7.28 -13.03 -10.21
N VAL A 163 7.73 -13.45 -9.02
CA VAL A 163 7.45 -14.75 -8.43
C VAL A 163 6.15 -14.65 -7.63
N LYS A 164 5.26 -15.63 -7.81
CA LYS A 164 4.09 -15.82 -6.93
C LYS A 164 4.48 -16.60 -5.69
#